data_AF-A0A927FCV0-F1
#
_entry.id   AF-A0A927FCV0-F1
#
_cell.length_a   1.000
_cell.length_b   1.000
_cell.length_c   1.000
_cell.angle_alpha   90.00
_cell.angle_beta   90.00
_cell.angle_gamma   90.00
#
_symmetry.space_group_name_H-M   'P 1'
#
loop_
_entity.id
_entity.type
_entity.pdbx_description
1 polymer ?
#
loop_
_entity_poly.entity_id
_entity_poly.type
_entity_poly.pdbx_seq_one_letter_code
_entity_poly.pdbx_strand_id
1 'polypeptide(L)'
;MGVSRQAFYQGQRRHAQRESRGQAVVRLVRDWRVRQPQLGTRKLHHVLRDPLAKAGIELGRDAMFDVLRNAGMLVPQRRAYHKTTDSHHRFRRHPNLLKAGEQQLCVTASEQVWVADIT
;
A
#
# COMPACT_ATOMS: atom_id res chain seq x y z
N MET A 1 1.82 -25.79 -34.05
CA MET A 1 2.01 -24.49 -33.37
C MET A 1 1.71 -23.37 -34.37
N GLY A 2 0.55 -22.72 -34.24
CA GLY A 2 -0.05 -21.89 -35.30
C GLY A 2 0.15 -20.38 -35.13
N VAL A 3 1.39 -19.89 -35.09
CA VAL A 3 1.68 -18.44 -35.11
C VAL A 3 2.71 -18.16 -36.19
N SER A 4 2.42 -17.24 -37.11
CA SER A 4 3.35 -16.87 -38.17
C SER A 4 4.58 -16.16 -37.60
N ARG A 5 5.74 -16.35 -38.24
CA ARG A 5 7.00 -15.68 -37.86
C ARG A 5 6.83 -14.16 -37.79
N GLN A 6 6.06 -13.58 -38.72
CA GLN A 6 5.75 -12.15 -38.72
C GLN A 6 4.97 -11.72 -37.48
N ALA A 7 3.91 -12.45 -37.11
CA ALA A 7 3.10 -12.15 -35.94
C ALA A 7 3.93 -12.21 -34.65
N PHE A 8 4.85 -13.18 -34.55
CA PHE A 8 5.79 -13.29 -33.43
C PHE A 8 6.67 -12.04 -33.27
N TYR A 9 7.35 -11.58 -34.34
CA TYR A 9 8.19 -10.39 -34.25
C TYR A 9 7.39 -9.08 -34.07
N GLN A 10 6.18 -9.00 -34.61
CA GLN A 10 5.29 -7.86 -34.33
C GLN A 10 4.85 -7.84 -32.85
N GLY A 11 4.62 -9.02 -32.26
CA GLY A 11 4.37 -9.18 -30.82
C GLY A 11 5.53 -8.64 -29.99
N GLN A 12 6.75 -9.09 -30.27
CA GLN A 12 7.95 -8.63 -29.57
C GLN A 12 8.16 -7.11 -29.67
N ARG A 13 8.01 -6.54 -30.87
CA ARG A 13 8.13 -5.09 -31.07
C ARG A 13 7.11 -4.29 -30.25
N ARG A 14 5.85 -4.75 -30.23
CA ARG A 14 4.80 -4.13 -29.40
C ARG A 14 5.05 -4.29 -27.90
N HIS A 15 5.68 -5.38 -27.47
CA HIS A 15 6.06 -5.58 -26.08
C HIS A 15 7.16 -4.60 -25.66
N ALA A 16 8.25 -4.55 -26.41
CA ALA A 16 9.36 -3.65 -26.15
C ALA A 16 8.92 -2.18 -26.13
N GLN A 17 8.04 -1.78 -27.05
CA GLN A 17 7.49 -0.43 -27.07
C GLN A 17 6.61 -0.13 -25.84
N ARG A 18 5.82 -1.10 -25.37
CA ARG A 18 5.02 -0.98 -24.14
C ARG A 18 5.90 -0.86 -22.90
N GLU A 19 6.97 -1.66 -22.80
CA GLU A 19 7.94 -1.55 -21.72
C GLU A 19 8.63 -0.19 -21.69
N SER A 20 9.12 0.28 -22.84
CA SER A 20 9.79 1.60 -22.93
C SER A 20 8.85 2.73 -22.51
N ARG A 21 7.60 2.73 -22.99
CA ARG A 21 6.57 3.69 -22.56
C ARG A 21 6.29 3.58 -21.06
N GLY A 22 6.14 2.36 -20.54
CA GLY A 22 5.93 2.11 -19.11
C GLY A 22 7.06 2.65 -18.24
N GLN A 23 8.31 2.48 -18.67
CA GLN A 23 9.47 3.02 -17.97
C GLN A 23 9.47 4.55 -17.95
N ALA A 24 9.09 5.21 -19.05
CA ALA A 24 8.97 6.67 -19.09
C ALA A 24 7.89 7.18 -18.11
N VAL A 25 6.73 6.51 -18.06
CA VAL A 25 5.66 6.81 -17.10
C VAL A 25 6.15 6.64 -15.66
N VAL A 26 6.86 5.55 -15.36
CA VAL A 26 7.43 5.28 -14.03
C VAL A 26 8.38 6.39 -13.60
N ARG A 27 9.25 6.89 -14.49
CA ARG A 27 10.15 8.01 -14.19
C ARG A 27 9.37 9.27 -13.82
N LEU A 28 8.40 9.67 -14.63
CA LEU A 28 7.54 10.84 -14.35
C LEU A 28 6.81 10.72 -13.01
N VAL A 29 6.31 9.52 -12.69
CA VAL A 29 5.63 9.27 -11.41
C VAL A 29 6.62 9.34 -10.24
N ARG A 30 7.85 8.82 -10.38
CA ARG A 30 8.89 8.93 -9.35
C ARG A 30 9.21 10.38 -9.05
N ASP A 31 9.42 11.20 -10.09
CA ASP A 31 9.73 12.63 -9.93
C ASP A 31 8.63 13.38 -9.17
N TRP A 32 7.36 13.06 -9.45
CA TRP A 32 6.23 13.64 -8.73
C TRP A 32 6.15 13.18 -7.27
N ARG A 33 6.43 11.89 -7.03
CA ARG A 33 6.38 11.29 -5.69
C ARG A 33 7.54 11.69 -4.78
N VAL A 34 8.60 12.32 -5.30
CA VAL A 34 9.59 13.00 -4.45
C VAL A 34 8.91 14.05 -3.56
N ARG A 35 7.94 14.80 -4.12
CA ARG A 35 7.18 15.82 -3.38
C ARG A 35 5.93 15.27 -2.69
N GLN A 36 5.22 14.34 -3.33
CA GLN A 36 4.00 13.74 -2.78
C GLN A 36 4.06 12.20 -2.80
N PRO A 37 4.74 11.56 -1.83
CA PRO A 37 5.03 10.13 -1.88
C PRO A 37 3.80 9.22 -1.91
N GLN A 38 2.70 9.66 -1.30
CA GLN A 38 1.47 8.88 -1.13
C GLN A 38 0.36 9.27 -2.11
N LEU A 39 0.68 10.05 -3.16
CA LEU A 39 -0.32 10.43 -4.14
C LEU A 39 -0.83 9.20 -4.91
N GLY A 40 -2.13 8.96 -4.80
CA GLY A 40 -2.80 7.82 -5.43
C GLY A 40 -2.85 7.92 -6.96
N THR A 41 -2.94 6.76 -7.62
CA THR A 41 -2.88 6.64 -9.09
C THR A 41 -3.91 7.48 -9.83
N ARG A 42 -5.15 7.60 -9.33
CA ARG A 42 -6.18 8.45 -9.97
C ARG A 42 -5.77 9.93 -10.02
N LYS A 43 -5.20 10.44 -8.92
CA LYS A 43 -4.71 11.82 -8.86
C LYS A 43 -3.46 11.98 -9.73
N LEU A 44 -2.55 11.01 -9.69
CA LEU A 44 -1.39 10.98 -10.59
C LEU A 44 -1.80 11.03 -12.06
N HIS A 45 -2.81 10.27 -12.49
CA HIS A 45 -3.32 10.27 -13.87
C HIS A 45 -3.79 11.66 -14.30
N HIS A 46 -4.47 12.38 -13.41
CA HIS A 46 -4.92 13.74 -13.67
C HIS A 46 -3.74 14.74 -13.76
N VAL A 47 -2.86 14.77 -12.76
CA VAL A 47 -1.75 15.75 -12.71
C VAL A 47 -0.65 15.48 -13.72
N LEU A 48 -0.50 14.22 -14.16
CA LEU A 48 0.47 13.83 -15.18
C LEU A 48 -0.10 13.87 -16.60
N ARG A 49 -1.35 14.29 -16.79
CA ARG A 49 -1.95 14.39 -18.13
C ARG A 49 -1.09 15.22 -19.09
N ASP A 50 -0.73 16.43 -18.71
CA ASP A 50 0.05 17.32 -19.57
C ASP A 50 1.51 16.85 -19.75
N PRO A 51 2.23 16.41 -18.69
CA PRO A 51 3.55 15.79 -18.85
C PRO A 51 3.56 14.57 -19.79
N LEU A 52 2.55 13.70 -19.69
CA LEU A 52 2.42 12.52 -20.55
C LEU A 52 2.12 12.91 -21.99
N ALA A 53 1.22 13.88 -22.20
CA ALA A 53 0.93 14.41 -23.53
C ALA A 53 2.17 15.03 -24.19
N LYS A 54 2.96 15.81 -23.44
CA LYS A 54 4.24 16.38 -23.90
C LYS A 54 5.27 15.30 -24.25
N ALA A 55 5.24 14.17 -23.56
CA ALA A 55 6.07 13.01 -23.88
C ALA A 55 5.51 12.15 -25.04
N GLY A 56 4.38 12.52 -25.64
CA GLY A 56 3.71 11.75 -26.69
C GLY A 56 3.15 10.41 -26.20
N ILE A 57 2.84 10.31 -24.90
CA ILE A 57 2.33 9.10 -24.26
C ILE A 57 0.85 9.26 -23.98
N GLU A 58 0.03 8.55 -24.73
CA GLU A 58 -1.37 8.34 -24.39
C GLU A 58 -1.50 7.15 -23.44
N LEU A 59 -1.92 7.43 -22.20
CA LEU A 59 -2.10 6.42 -21.18
C LEU A 59 -3.45 6.60 -20.49
N GLY A 60 -4.30 5.59 -20.62
CA GLY A 60 -5.57 5.51 -19.88
C GLY A 60 -5.36 5.28 -18.38
N ARG A 61 -6.40 5.56 -17.60
CA ARG A 61 -6.41 5.36 -16.14
C ARG A 61 -6.02 3.93 -15.75
N ASP A 62 -6.65 2.94 -16.35
CA ASP A 62 -6.47 1.53 -15.98
C ASP A 62 -5.10 1.01 -16.41
N ALA A 63 -4.64 1.42 -17.60
CA ALA A 63 -3.28 1.14 -18.06
C ALA A 63 -2.23 1.76 -17.11
N MET A 64 -2.49 2.93 -16.53
CA MET A 64 -1.61 3.52 -15.52
C MET A 64 -1.57 2.69 -14.24
N PHE A 65 -2.72 2.15 -13.79
CA PHE A 65 -2.73 1.21 -12.68
C PHE A 65 -1.90 -0.03 -12.97
N ASP A 66 -2.00 -0.59 -14.18
CA ASP A 66 -1.23 -1.77 -14.56
C ASP A 66 0.28 -1.50 -14.62
N VAL A 67 0.69 -0.37 -15.22
CA VAL A 67 2.10 0.06 -15.25
C VAL A 67 2.64 0.22 -13.82
N LEU A 68 1.91 0.90 -12.93
CA LEU A 68 2.35 1.10 -11.56
C LEU A 68 2.30 -0.20 -10.73
N ARG A 69 1.35 -1.10 -11.00
CA ARG A 69 1.30 -2.42 -10.35
C ARG A 69 2.51 -3.25 -10.72
N ASN A 70 2.84 -3.33 -12.01
CA ASN A 70 3.99 -4.09 -12.51
C ASN A 70 5.32 -3.51 -12.02
N ALA A 71 5.37 -2.20 -11.75
CA ALA A 71 6.52 -1.53 -11.15
C ALA A 71 6.57 -1.60 -9.61
N GLY A 72 5.59 -2.22 -8.93
CA GLY A 72 5.52 -2.25 -7.47
C GLY A 72 5.27 -0.88 -6.82
N MET A 73 4.65 0.04 -7.55
CA MET A 73 4.47 1.45 -7.19
C MET A 73 3.04 1.81 -6.81
N LEU A 74 2.16 0.85 -6.52
CA LEU A 74 0.87 1.18 -5.93
C LEU A 74 1.06 1.63 -4.48
N VAL A 75 0.36 2.69 -4.06
CA VAL A 75 0.40 3.15 -2.67
C VAL A 75 -0.33 2.11 -1.80
N PRO A 76 0.33 1.48 -0.82
CA PRO A 76 -0.33 0.51 0.03
C PRO A 76 -1.30 1.20 0.99
N GLN A 77 -2.44 0.56 1.23
CA GLN A 77 -3.32 0.96 2.33
C GLN A 77 -2.63 0.60 3.65
N ARG A 78 -2.29 1.60 4.46
CA ARG A 78 -1.78 1.36 5.82
C ARG A 78 -2.96 0.93 6.69
N ARG A 79 -2.87 -0.24 7.31
CA ARG A 79 -3.82 -0.63 8.36
C ARG A 79 -3.68 0.36 9.51
N ALA A 80 -4.76 1.09 9.81
CA ALA A 80 -4.84 1.89 11.01
C ALA A 80 -5.33 0.99 12.15
N TYR A 81 -4.46 0.71 13.12
CA TYR A 81 -4.89 0.14 14.39
C TYR A 81 -5.26 1.31 15.28
N HIS A 82 -6.54 1.42 15.64
CA HIS A 82 -6.94 2.38 16.65
C HIS A 82 -6.43 1.87 18.00
N LYS A 83 -5.49 2.59 18.62
CA LYS A 83 -5.12 2.33 20.01
C LYS A 83 -6.22 2.93 20.87
N THR A 84 -7.17 2.11 21.30
CA THR A 84 -8.25 2.51 22.22
C THR A 84 -7.72 2.74 23.64
N THR A 85 -6.61 2.11 24.01
CA THR A 85 -6.00 2.22 25.33
C THR A 85 -4.66 2.96 25.26
N ASP A 86 -4.56 4.10 25.95
CA ASP A 86 -3.28 4.76 26.20
C ASP A 86 -2.64 4.24 27.50
N SER A 87 -1.91 3.14 27.41
CA SER A 87 -1.18 2.61 28.57
C SER A 87 -0.07 3.52 29.10
N HIS A 88 0.30 4.60 28.38
CA HIS A 88 1.31 5.59 28.73
C HIS A 88 0.68 6.90 29.25
N HIS A 89 -0.51 6.84 29.82
CA HIS A 89 -1.14 7.99 30.46
C HIS A 89 -0.55 8.29 31.85
N ARG A 90 -0.78 9.52 32.34
CA ARG A 90 -0.38 9.98 33.69
C ARG A 90 -1.20 9.42 34.86
N PHE A 91 -2.36 8.81 34.59
CA PHE A 91 -3.25 8.32 35.65
C PHE A 91 -2.68 7.09 36.37
N ARG A 92 -3.13 6.90 37.62
CA ARG A 92 -2.78 5.72 38.40
C ARG A 92 -3.26 4.47 37.69
N ARG A 93 -2.34 3.53 37.44
CA ARG A 93 -2.64 2.19 36.94
C ARG A 93 -2.73 1.24 38.13
N HIS A 94 -3.79 0.46 38.22
CA HIS A 94 -3.88 -0.63 39.18
C HIS A 94 -2.96 -1.77 38.75
N PRO A 95 -2.26 -2.44 39.69
CA PRO A 95 -1.46 -3.60 39.35
C PRO A 95 -2.36 -4.70 38.79
N ASN A 96 -1.95 -5.33 37.69
CA ASN A 96 -2.63 -6.51 37.19
C ASN A 96 -2.22 -7.70 38.07
N LEU A 97 -3.11 -8.07 39.00
CA LEU A 97 -2.88 -9.15 39.98
C LEU A 97 -2.79 -10.54 39.35
N LEU A 98 -3.10 -10.71 38.06
CA LEU A 98 -2.90 -11.98 37.35
C LEU A 98 -1.47 -12.15 36.83
N LYS A 99 -0.68 -11.08 36.79
CA LYS A 99 0.72 -11.15 36.35
C LYS A 99 1.57 -11.82 37.43
N ALA A 100 2.59 -12.56 36.99
CA ALA A 100 3.58 -13.16 37.87
C ALA A 100 4.28 -12.10 38.73
N GLY A 101 4.36 -12.35 40.03
CA GLY A 101 4.94 -11.45 41.02
C GLY A 101 4.49 -11.82 42.44
N GLU A 102 4.97 -11.08 43.44
CA GLU A 102 4.70 -11.34 44.87
C GLU A 102 3.20 -11.28 45.23
N GLN A 103 2.43 -10.49 44.48
CA GLN A 103 0.99 -10.29 44.69
C GLN A 103 0.12 -11.07 43.68
N GLN A 104 0.69 -12.08 43.01
CA GLN A 104 -0.04 -12.84 41.99
C GLN A 104 -1.20 -13.62 42.60
N LEU A 105 -2.39 -13.46 42.02
CA LEU A 105 -3.56 -14.27 42.30
C LEU A 105 -3.52 -15.55 41.46
N CYS A 106 -3.46 -16.70 42.11
CA CYS A 106 -3.55 -18.01 41.46
C CYS A 106 -5.01 -18.43 41.30
N VAL A 107 -5.48 -18.46 40.05
CA VAL A 107 -6.81 -18.92 39.68
C VAL A 107 -6.76 -20.42 39.38
N THR A 108 -7.56 -21.21 40.08
CA THR A 108 -7.60 -22.69 39.99
C THR A 108 -8.90 -23.22 39.40
N ALA A 109 -9.94 -22.39 39.31
CA ALA A 109 -11.25 -22.74 38.76
C ALA A 109 -11.91 -21.56 38.04
N SER A 110 -12.96 -21.84 37.27
CA SER A 110 -13.82 -20.82 36.66
C SER A 110 -14.49 -19.93 37.71
N GLU A 111 -14.92 -18.72 37.31
CA GLU A 111 -15.64 -17.75 38.17
C GLU A 111 -14.85 -17.23 39.39
N GLN A 112 -13.52 -17.23 39.33
CA GLN A 112 -12.68 -16.67 40.41
C GLN A 112 -12.14 -15.26 40.08
N VAL A 113 -12.29 -14.82 38.82
CA VAL A 113 -11.83 -13.51 38.34
C VAL A 113 -12.82 -12.98 37.32
N TRP A 114 -13.26 -11.74 37.52
CA TRP A 114 -14.06 -11.00 36.54
C TRP A 114 -13.21 -9.85 35.99
N VAL A 115 -13.22 -9.74 34.67
CA VAL A 115 -12.58 -8.62 33.95
C VAL A 115 -13.71 -7.81 33.33
N ALA A 116 -13.72 -6.51 33.61
CA ALA A 116 -14.59 -5.56 32.94
C ALA A 116 -13.74 -4.71 31.99
N ASP A 117 -14.13 -4.64 30.72
CA ASP A 117 -13.54 -3.72 29.75
C ASP A 117 -14.58 -2.62 29.43
N ILE A 118 -14.14 -1.37 29.43
CA ILE A 118 -14.97 -0.23 29.05
C ILE A 118 -14.52 0.19 27.64
N THR A 119 -15.45 0.14 26.68
CA THR A 119 -15.20 0.49 25.28
C THR A 119 -15.45 1.97 25.00
#